data_AF-A0A3M1AAQ4-F1
#
_entry.id   AF-A0A3M1AAQ4-F1
#
_cell.length_a   1.000
_cell.length_b   1.000
_cell.length_c   1.000
_cell.angle_alpha   90.00
_cell.angle_beta   90.00
_cell.angle_gamma   90.00
#
_symmetry.space_group_name_H-M   'P 1'
#
loop_
_entity.id
_entity.type
_entity.pdbx_description
1 polymer ?
#
loop_
_entity_poly.entity_id
_entity_poly.type
_entity_poly.pdbx_seq_one_letter_code
_entity_poly.pdbx_strand_id
1 'polypeptide(L)'
;MYSNKNQGDEDLRVINRIIFALSLFGIVLTLHLWIQKQRGFDQGCLGLANSASVVATMDECKQVVESEKGKFLGVDNIVWGFLFYVLMGGLTFGTLFTKDPHKRWIDRSRLILVTLGFLFTLYLFYLQFFSLKNVCVLCLFSAGIVTSLFGLHILQTVSRTKENIKGDPTLLWREIGLYNMIAFLVGALFLADIFFINQIGTESITRGKRAQEIKALAAQVLRSRIDETFLRMFTPCTYDSVTPPIKDYMKLISDDDPFAGNPNSDIVVIELFDPNCPHCKNLHPVMKKVMEKYQEFARFYIKPYPLWGFSVPQIEAIWIAAEEGKYFEMIDLQFRAQRPRGLSFNELVSMAKSLGLDVAKFEKKLKNGYYRDKVLAYRKLVNSVGIHTTPKLLINGRFVGNKNQTLTETCIGHLIKGELKTNSH
;
A
#
# COMPACT_ATOMS: atom_id res chain seq x y z
N MET A 1 -19.27 -58.95 -2.67
CA MET A 1 -18.20 -58.35 -1.82
C MET A 1 -17.23 -57.46 -2.59
N TYR A 2 -17.04 -57.64 -3.91
CA TYR A 2 -16.15 -56.80 -4.75
C TYR A 2 -16.67 -55.38 -5.05
N SER A 3 -17.99 -55.18 -5.14
CA SER A 3 -18.59 -53.89 -5.50
C SER A 3 -18.44 -52.81 -4.42
N ASN A 4 -18.49 -53.15 -3.13
CA ASN A 4 -18.37 -52.16 -2.03
C ASN A 4 -16.94 -51.61 -1.85
N LYS A 5 -15.90 -52.40 -2.15
CA LYS A 5 -14.50 -51.97 -1.97
C LYS A 5 -14.10 -50.91 -3.02
N ASN A 6 -14.56 -51.08 -4.25
CA ASN A 6 -14.33 -50.10 -5.31
C ASN A 6 -15.07 -48.77 -5.04
N GLN A 7 -16.28 -48.83 -4.47
CA GLN A 7 -17.06 -47.65 -4.09
C GLN A 7 -16.36 -46.85 -2.98
N GLY A 8 -15.88 -47.51 -1.92
CA GLY A 8 -15.15 -46.84 -0.82
C GLY A 8 -13.84 -46.19 -1.26
N ASP A 9 -13.09 -46.83 -2.16
CA ASP A 9 -11.86 -46.27 -2.74
C ASP A 9 -12.14 -45.10 -3.70
N GLU A 10 -13.31 -45.06 -4.35
CA GLU A 10 -13.73 -43.93 -5.17
C GLU A 10 -14.15 -42.73 -4.31
N ASP A 11 -14.96 -42.94 -3.28
CA ASP A 11 -15.37 -41.91 -2.32
C ASP A 11 -14.16 -41.26 -1.63
N LEU A 12 -13.17 -42.06 -1.22
CA LEU A 12 -11.92 -41.58 -0.64
C LEU A 12 -11.10 -40.71 -1.60
N ARG A 13 -11.10 -41.03 -2.90
CA ARG A 13 -10.42 -40.23 -3.94
C ARG A 13 -11.14 -38.90 -4.17
N VAL A 14 -12.47 -38.89 -4.17
CA VAL A 14 -13.28 -37.67 -4.28
C VAL A 14 -13.02 -36.75 -3.09
N ILE A 15 -13.04 -37.28 -1.86
CA ILE A 15 -12.76 -36.50 -0.64
C ILE A 15 -11.36 -35.87 -0.70
N ASN A 16 -10.33 -36.62 -1.10
CA ASN A 16 -8.98 -36.08 -1.21
C ASN A 16 -8.87 -34.97 -2.29
N ARG A 17 -9.60 -35.09 -3.41
CA ARG A 17 -9.67 -34.02 -4.43
C ARG A 17 -10.31 -32.74 -3.88
N ILE A 18 -11.39 -32.88 -3.12
CA ILE A 18 -12.08 -31.74 -2.49
C ILE A 18 -11.16 -31.09 -1.45
N ILE A 19 -10.49 -31.88 -0.60
CA ILE A 19 -9.53 -31.37 0.39
C ILE A 19 -8.39 -30.60 -0.27
N PHE A 20 -7.85 -31.13 -1.38
CA PHE A 20 -6.81 -30.45 -2.15
C PHE A 20 -7.32 -29.13 -2.74
N ALA A 21 -8.51 -29.14 -3.37
CA ALA A 21 -9.11 -27.95 -3.95
C ALA A 21 -9.40 -26.85 -2.89
N LEU A 22 -9.93 -27.23 -1.73
CA LEU A 22 -10.15 -26.33 -0.60
C LEU A 22 -8.84 -25.76 -0.06
N SER A 23 -7.77 -26.57 -0.02
CA SER A 23 -6.44 -26.10 0.38
C SER A 23 -5.88 -25.09 -0.61
N LEU A 24 -6.01 -25.31 -1.92
CA LEU A 24 -5.63 -24.35 -2.95
C LEU A 24 -6.44 -23.04 -2.83
N PHE A 25 -7.74 -23.13 -2.59
CA PHE A 25 -8.57 -21.97 -2.37
C PHE A 25 -8.15 -21.17 -1.12
N GLY A 26 -7.78 -21.87 -0.04
CA GLY A 26 -7.18 -21.25 1.15
C GLY A 26 -5.85 -20.54 0.88
N ILE A 27 -4.98 -21.11 0.03
CA ILE A 27 -3.74 -20.46 -0.43
C ILE A 27 -4.06 -19.16 -1.18
N VAL A 28 -4.98 -19.22 -2.15
CA VAL A 28 -5.40 -18.03 -2.91
C VAL A 28 -6.00 -16.96 -2.00
N LEU A 29 -6.85 -17.36 -1.05
CA LEU A 29 -7.47 -16.46 -0.09
C LEU A 29 -6.42 -15.77 0.80
N THR A 30 -5.45 -16.52 1.33
CA THR A 30 -4.38 -15.95 2.19
C THR A 30 -3.42 -15.07 1.40
N LEU A 31 -3.11 -15.41 0.15
CA LEU A 31 -2.36 -14.54 -0.76
C LEU A 31 -3.13 -13.26 -1.08
N HIS A 32 -4.42 -13.35 -1.37
CA HIS A 32 -5.27 -12.18 -1.58
C HIS A 32 -5.31 -11.30 -0.33
N LEU A 33 -5.51 -11.88 0.86
CA LEU A 33 -5.49 -11.15 2.12
C LEU A 33 -4.13 -10.47 2.38
N TRP A 34 -3.03 -11.13 2.03
CA TRP A 34 -1.69 -10.54 2.06
C TRP A 34 -1.56 -9.35 1.11
N ILE A 35 -2.01 -9.50 -0.15
CA ILE A 35 -2.00 -8.43 -1.16
C ILE A 35 -2.82 -7.23 -0.67
N GLN A 36 -4.03 -7.47 -0.14
CA GLN A 36 -4.88 -6.40 0.38
C GLN A 36 -4.25 -5.71 1.60
N LYS A 37 -3.59 -6.47 2.48
CA LYS A 37 -2.81 -5.91 3.59
C LYS A 37 -1.69 -5.00 3.07
N GLN A 38 -0.94 -5.41 2.04
CA GLN A 38 0.12 -4.58 1.45
C GLN A 38 -0.42 -3.31 0.77
N ARG A 39 -1.68 -3.33 0.32
CA ARG A 39 -2.39 -2.16 -0.22
C ARG A 39 -3.08 -1.31 0.86
N GLY A 40 -2.99 -1.69 2.13
CA GLY A 40 -3.67 -1.01 3.23
C GLY A 40 -5.20 -1.09 3.15
N PHE A 41 -5.74 -2.09 2.45
CA PHE A 41 -7.17 -2.30 2.19
C PHE A 41 -7.86 -1.11 1.48
N ASP A 42 -7.14 -0.40 0.61
CA ASP A 42 -7.62 0.78 -0.14
C ASP A 42 -8.87 0.54 -1.02
N GLN A 43 -9.05 -0.69 -1.52
CA GLN A 43 -10.22 -1.13 -2.29
C GLN A 43 -11.16 -2.02 -1.47
N GLY A 44 -11.04 -1.97 -0.14
CA GLY A 44 -11.77 -2.80 0.82
C GLY A 44 -11.31 -4.26 0.84
N CYS A 45 -11.93 -5.06 1.71
CA CYS A 45 -11.50 -6.43 2.00
C CYS A 45 -11.50 -7.36 0.76
N LEU A 46 -12.49 -7.24 -0.12
CA LEU A 46 -12.61 -8.07 -1.32
C LEU A 46 -11.90 -7.49 -2.55
N GLY A 47 -11.44 -6.24 -2.51
CA GLY A 47 -10.84 -5.57 -3.68
C GLY A 47 -11.84 -5.21 -4.78
N LEU A 48 -13.13 -5.07 -4.44
CA LEU A 48 -14.24 -4.78 -5.36
C LEU A 48 -14.89 -3.44 -4.99
N ALA A 49 -14.17 -2.34 -5.10
CA ALA A 49 -14.71 -1.01 -4.79
C ALA A 49 -15.35 -0.37 -6.03
N ASN A 50 -16.66 -0.56 -6.23
CA ASN A 50 -17.49 0.19 -7.19
C ASN A 50 -18.90 0.53 -6.68
N SER A 51 -19.28 0.22 -5.43
CA SER A 51 -20.61 0.59 -4.90
C SER A 51 -20.57 1.00 -3.42
N ALA A 52 -21.22 2.13 -3.13
CA ALA A 52 -21.21 2.79 -1.82
C ALA A 52 -21.87 1.98 -0.68
N SER A 53 -22.68 0.97 -0.99
CA SER A 53 -23.38 0.13 0.01
C SER A 53 -22.54 -1.02 0.57
N VAL A 54 -21.40 -1.35 -0.06
CA VAL A 54 -20.46 -2.38 0.43
C VAL A 54 -19.39 -1.76 1.35
N VAL A 55 -19.25 -0.43 1.34
CA VAL A 55 -18.19 0.31 2.06
C VAL A 55 -18.31 0.25 3.58
N ALA A 56 -19.51 0.08 4.13
CA ALA A 56 -19.71 0.03 5.58
C ALA A 56 -19.13 -1.23 6.24
N THR A 57 -18.94 -2.33 5.50
CA THR A 57 -18.32 -3.58 6.00
C THR A 57 -16.83 -3.68 5.66
N MET A 58 -16.24 -2.64 5.07
CA MET A 58 -14.87 -2.67 4.52
C MET A 58 -13.77 -2.25 5.50
N ASP A 59 -14.07 -1.42 6.51
CA ASP A 59 -13.08 -0.97 7.51
C ASP A 59 -12.76 -2.03 8.58
N GLU A 60 -13.52 -3.13 8.61
CA GLU A 60 -13.43 -4.14 9.66
C GLU A 60 -12.28 -5.14 9.45
N CYS A 61 -11.95 -5.49 8.20
CA CYS A 61 -10.83 -6.41 7.91
C CYS A 61 -9.47 -5.82 8.28
N LYS A 62 -9.29 -4.51 8.07
CA LYS A 62 -8.06 -3.80 8.40
C LYS A 62 -7.79 -3.85 9.91
N GLN A 63 -8.80 -3.52 10.71
CA GLN A 63 -8.70 -3.55 12.18
C GLN A 63 -8.39 -4.94 12.71
N VAL A 64 -8.93 -6.00 12.10
CA VAL A 64 -8.63 -7.38 12.50
C VAL A 64 -7.19 -7.78 12.12
N VAL A 65 -6.80 -7.57 10.87
CA VAL A 65 -5.53 -8.06 10.30
C VAL A 65 -4.31 -7.28 10.79
N GLU A 66 -4.46 -5.98 11.08
CA GLU A 66 -3.38 -5.12 11.56
C GLU A 66 -3.32 -5.05 13.09
N SER A 67 -4.30 -5.62 13.81
CA SER A 67 -4.27 -5.66 15.27
C SER A 67 -3.06 -6.42 15.80
N GLU A 68 -2.63 -6.05 17.01
CA GLU A 68 -1.62 -6.81 17.76
C GLU A 68 -2.07 -8.26 18.00
N LYS A 69 -3.38 -8.47 18.18
CA LYS A 69 -4.04 -9.79 18.31
C LYS A 69 -4.12 -10.57 16.99
N GLY A 70 -3.83 -9.92 15.86
CA GLY A 70 -3.68 -10.53 14.54
C GLY A 70 -2.31 -11.20 14.31
N LYS A 71 -1.43 -11.15 15.31
CA LYS A 71 -0.11 -11.80 15.28
C LYS A 71 -0.06 -12.95 16.27
N PHE A 72 0.58 -14.04 15.86
CA PHE A 72 0.87 -15.18 16.70
C PHE A 72 2.37 -15.47 16.66
N LEU A 73 3.02 -15.51 17.84
CA LEU A 73 4.48 -15.60 17.99
C LEU A 73 5.24 -14.49 17.24
N GLY A 74 4.67 -13.28 17.19
CA GLY A 74 5.26 -12.12 16.50
C GLY A 74 5.13 -12.16 14.97
N VAL A 75 4.53 -13.21 14.41
CA VAL A 75 4.30 -13.39 12.97
C VAL A 75 2.83 -13.16 12.66
N ASP A 76 2.53 -12.54 11.52
CA ASP A 76 1.16 -12.31 11.08
C ASP A 76 0.41 -13.63 10.87
N ASN A 77 -0.85 -13.69 11.34
CA ASN A 77 -1.70 -14.87 11.15
C ASN A 77 -1.93 -15.24 9.67
N ILE A 78 -1.76 -14.29 8.74
CA ILE A 78 -1.79 -14.56 7.29
C ILE A 78 -0.71 -15.57 6.90
N VAL A 79 0.49 -15.45 7.46
CA VAL A 79 1.62 -16.34 7.16
C VAL A 79 1.35 -17.74 7.72
N TRP A 80 0.82 -17.82 8.94
CA TRP A 80 0.42 -19.09 9.54
C TRP A 80 -0.71 -19.77 8.75
N GLY A 81 -1.70 -19.02 8.29
CA GLY A 81 -2.76 -19.51 7.42
C GLY A 81 -2.23 -20.04 6.09
N PHE A 82 -1.34 -19.28 5.44
CA PHE A 82 -0.70 -19.72 4.19
C PHE A 82 0.09 -21.02 4.38
N LEU A 83 0.93 -21.08 5.42
CA LEU A 83 1.71 -22.28 5.74
C LEU A 83 0.80 -23.48 6.03
N PHE A 84 -0.28 -23.28 6.78
CA PHE A 84 -1.27 -24.32 7.05
C PHE A 84 -1.86 -24.89 5.75
N TYR A 85 -2.34 -24.04 4.83
CA TYR A 85 -2.93 -24.51 3.59
C TYR A 85 -1.91 -25.15 2.64
N VAL A 86 -0.67 -24.65 2.59
CA VAL A 86 0.42 -25.28 1.83
C VAL A 86 0.75 -26.66 2.38
N LEU A 87 0.88 -26.80 3.70
CA LEU A 87 1.14 -28.10 4.33
C LEU A 87 -0.03 -29.07 4.12
N MET A 88 -1.28 -28.63 4.29
CA MET A 88 -2.46 -29.45 4.04
C MET A 88 -2.55 -29.90 2.57
N GLY A 89 -2.35 -28.98 1.63
CA GLY A 89 -2.34 -29.28 0.20
C GLY A 89 -1.20 -30.22 -0.18
N GLY A 90 0.02 -29.97 0.32
CA GLY A 90 1.21 -30.78 0.07
C GLY A 90 1.10 -32.19 0.62
N LEU A 91 0.61 -32.35 1.86
CA LEU A 91 0.32 -33.67 2.44
C LEU A 91 -0.74 -34.41 1.62
N THR A 92 -1.80 -33.71 1.20
CA THR A 92 -2.87 -34.31 0.39
C THR A 92 -2.36 -34.73 -0.99
N PHE A 93 -1.57 -33.89 -1.66
CA PHE A 93 -0.92 -34.22 -2.94
C PHE A 93 0.06 -35.38 -2.80
N GLY A 94 0.81 -35.43 -1.70
CA GLY A 94 1.74 -36.53 -1.39
C GLY A 94 1.06 -37.90 -1.36
N THR A 95 -0.23 -37.98 -1.02
CA THR A 95 -0.99 -39.26 -1.04
C THR A 95 -1.14 -39.87 -2.43
N LEU A 96 -0.92 -39.09 -3.51
CA LEU A 96 -0.98 -39.59 -4.89
C LEU A 96 0.28 -40.38 -5.28
N PHE A 97 1.42 -40.12 -4.63
CA PHE A 97 2.73 -40.65 -5.00
C PHE A 97 3.32 -41.61 -3.95
N THR A 98 2.63 -41.84 -2.83
CA THR A 98 3.13 -42.63 -1.70
C THR A 98 2.44 -43.98 -1.56
N LYS A 99 3.25 -45.00 -1.20
CA LYS A 99 2.78 -46.37 -0.91
C LYS A 99 2.06 -46.46 0.44
N ASP A 100 1.23 -47.50 0.62
CA ASP A 100 0.32 -47.67 1.76
C ASP A 100 0.87 -47.44 3.18
N PRO A 101 2.09 -47.88 3.57
CA PRO A 101 2.58 -47.64 4.93
C PRO A 101 2.81 -46.14 5.21
N HIS A 102 3.28 -45.38 4.22
CA HIS A 102 3.48 -43.93 4.34
C HIS A 102 2.17 -43.16 4.21
N LYS A 103 1.19 -43.68 3.46
CA LYS A 103 -0.14 -43.08 3.31
C LYS A 103 -0.87 -42.96 4.66
N ARG A 104 -0.78 -43.97 5.52
CA ARG A 104 -1.34 -43.93 6.89
C ARG A 104 -0.68 -42.86 7.77
N TRP A 105 0.61 -42.62 7.59
CA TRP A 105 1.32 -41.57 8.32
C TRP A 105 0.88 -40.18 7.83
N ILE A 106 0.80 -39.98 6.51
CA ILE A 106 0.31 -38.73 5.91
C ILE A 106 -1.10 -38.40 6.39
N ASP A 107 -2.01 -39.38 6.41
CA ASP A 107 -3.39 -39.16 6.84
C ASP A 107 -3.49 -38.81 8.34
N ARG A 108 -2.65 -39.41 9.19
CA ARG A 108 -2.55 -39.02 10.61
C ARG A 108 -2.00 -37.61 10.77
N SER A 109 -0.93 -37.26 10.06
CA SER A 109 -0.35 -35.92 10.08
C SER A 109 -1.35 -34.87 9.63
N ARG A 110 -2.15 -35.15 8.58
CA ARG A 110 -3.23 -34.27 8.13
C ARG A 110 -4.31 -34.09 9.18
N LEU A 111 -4.74 -35.18 9.85
CA LEU A 111 -5.75 -35.12 10.91
C LEU A 111 -5.28 -34.26 12.10
N ILE A 112 -4.02 -34.40 12.51
CA ILE A 112 -3.43 -33.57 13.57
C ILE A 112 -3.41 -32.11 13.12
N LEU A 113 -2.87 -31.84 11.92
CA LEU A 113 -2.73 -30.50 11.38
C LEU A 113 -4.09 -29.79 11.28
N VAL A 114 -5.11 -30.44 10.72
CA VAL A 114 -6.46 -29.85 10.57
C VAL A 114 -7.17 -29.66 11.90
N THR A 115 -6.95 -30.54 12.88
CA THR A 115 -7.51 -30.39 14.23
C THR A 115 -6.92 -29.17 14.93
N LEU A 116 -5.59 -28.99 14.87
CA LEU A 116 -4.91 -27.82 15.41
C LEU A 116 -5.38 -26.54 14.70
N GLY A 117 -5.48 -26.57 13.36
CA GLY A 117 -6.00 -25.46 12.57
C GLY A 117 -7.44 -25.09 12.93
N PHE A 118 -8.31 -26.08 13.19
CA PHE A 118 -9.69 -25.85 13.61
C PHE A 118 -9.77 -25.20 15.00
N LEU A 119 -9.02 -25.71 15.98
CA LEU A 119 -8.96 -25.11 17.32
C LEU A 119 -8.43 -23.67 17.27
N PHE A 120 -7.39 -23.42 16.47
CA PHE A 120 -6.87 -22.08 16.25
C PHE A 120 -7.89 -21.16 15.56
N THR A 121 -8.67 -21.70 14.62
CA THR A 121 -9.76 -20.97 13.96
C THR A 121 -10.84 -20.55 14.96
N LEU A 122 -11.23 -21.42 15.90
CA LEU A 122 -12.18 -21.06 16.96
C LEU A 122 -11.62 -19.96 17.87
N TYR A 123 -10.32 -20.00 18.17
CA TYR A 123 -9.64 -18.94 18.93
C TYR A 123 -9.66 -17.60 18.19
N LEU A 124 -9.31 -17.58 16.89
CA LEU A 124 -9.36 -16.35 16.10
C LEU A 124 -10.79 -15.81 15.98
N PHE A 125 -11.77 -16.68 15.81
CA PHE A 125 -13.18 -16.32 15.81
C PHE A 125 -13.56 -15.65 17.13
N TYR A 126 -13.18 -16.24 18.28
CA TYR A 126 -13.39 -15.63 19.59
C TYR A 126 -12.75 -14.23 19.70
N LEU A 127 -11.50 -14.08 19.25
CA LEU A 127 -10.83 -12.78 19.27
C LEU A 127 -11.56 -11.74 18.44
N GLN A 128 -12.04 -12.10 17.24
CA GLN A 128 -12.76 -11.17 16.36
C GLN A 128 -14.05 -10.66 16.99
N PHE A 129 -14.90 -11.56 17.50
CA PHE A 129 -16.22 -11.19 18.00
C PHE A 129 -16.20 -10.58 19.40
N PHE A 130 -15.38 -11.13 20.31
CA PHE A 130 -15.43 -10.73 21.72
C PHE A 130 -14.36 -9.71 22.07
N SER A 131 -13.15 -9.84 21.50
CA SER A 131 -12.06 -8.92 21.84
C SER A 131 -11.98 -7.70 20.92
N LEU A 132 -12.08 -7.90 19.61
CA LEU A 132 -11.88 -6.84 18.63
C LEU A 132 -13.20 -6.17 18.24
N LYS A 133 -14.35 -6.84 18.44
CA LYS A 133 -15.68 -6.37 18.06
C LYS A 133 -15.77 -5.93 16.59
N ASN A 134 -15.00 -6.58 15.73
CA ASN A 134 -14.88 -6.27 14.31
C ASN A 134 -14.91 -7.57 13.49
N VAL A 135 -15.56 -7.56 12.33
CA VAL A 135 -15.76 -8.76 11.51
C VAL A 135 -14.98 -8.69 10.19
N CYS A 136 -13.98 -9.54 10.07
CA CYS A 136 -13.22 -9.71 8.83
C CYS A 136 -13.87 -10.79 7.95
N VAL A 137 -14.50 -10.38 6.84
CA VAL A 137 -15.21 -11.29 5.91
C VAL A 137 -14.29 -12.36 5.33
N LEU A 138 -13.08 -12.00 4.90
CA LEU A 138 -12.12 -12.98 4.37
C LEU A 138 -11.63 -13.96 5.44
N CYS A 139 -11.51 -13.52 6.68
CA CYS A 139 -11.16 -14.37 7.82
C CYS A 139 -12.30 -15.37 8.12
N LEU A 140 -13.57 -14.95 7.97
CA LEU A 140 -14.72 -15.85 8.05
C LEU A 140 -14.75 -16.88 6.92
N PHE A 141 -14.42 -16.48 5.68
CA PHE A 141 -14.26 -17.43 4.58
C PHE A 141 -13.14 -18.44 4.87
N SER A 142 -11.99 -17.99 5.37
CA SER A 142 -10.91 -18.87 5.80
C SER A 142 -11.37 -19.84 6.89
N ALA A 143 -12.12 -19.36 7.90
CA ALA A 143 -12.69 -20.17 8.96
C ALA A 143 -13.67 -21.23 8.43
N GLY A 144 -14.51 -20.86 7.45
CA GLY A 144 -15.39 -21.79 6.74
C GLY A 144 -14.63 -22.90 6.01
N ILE A 145 -13.53 -22.55 5.32
CA ILE A 145 -12.66 -23.52 4.66
C ILE A 145 -12.05 -24.50 5.69
N VAL A 146 -11.46 -23.99 6.78
CA VAL A 146 -10.84 -24.85 7.80
C VAL A 146 -11.87 -25.77 8.45
N THR A 147 -13.07 -25.27 8.75
CA THR A 147 -14.17 -26.06 9.31
C THR A 147 -14.61 -27.16 8.33
N SER A 148 -14.66 -26.85 7.03
CA SER A 148 -15.01 -27.81 5.97
C SER A 148 -13.93 -28.89 5.82
N LEU A 149 -12.65 -28.49 5.88
CA LEU A 149 -11.50 -29.42 5.87
C LEU A 149 -11.54 -30.37 7.07
N PHE A 150 -11.84 -29.85 8.27
CA PHE A 150 -11.99 -30.66 9.47
C PHE A 150 -13.14 -31.66 9.33
N GLY A 151 -14.32 -31.21 8.90
CA GLY A 151 -15.48 -32.07 8.67
C GLY A 151 -15.21 -33.20 7.66
N LEU A 152 -14.55 -32.88 6.53
CA LEU A 152 -14.17 -33.88 5.53
C LEU A 152 -13.18 -34.91 6.08
N HIS A 153 -12.25 -34.49 6.94
CA HIS A 153 -11.30 -35.39 7.60
C HIS A 153 -11.97 -36.31 8.63
N ILE A 154 -12.99 -35.81 9.35
CA ILE A 154 -13.82 -36.63 10.24
C ILE A 154 -14.62 -37.65 9.42
N LEU A 155 -15.27 -37.22 8.33
CA LEU A 155 -15.98 -38.13 7.42
C LEU A 155 -15.05 -39.20 6.84
N GLN A 156 -13.84 -38.83 6.43
CA GLN A 156 -12.83 -39.77 5.94
C GLN A 156 -12.43 -40.79 7.02
N THR A 157 -12.25 -40.34 8.26
CA THR A 157 -11.88 -41.19 9.40
C THR A 157 -13.02 -42.14 9.78
N VAL A 158 -14.26 -41.64 9.85
CA VAL A 158 -15.45 -42.44 10.14
C VAL A 158 -15.72 -43.47 9.04
N SER A 159 -15.58 -43.08 7.76
CA SER A 159 -15.79 -44.00 6.64
C SER A 159 -14.78 -45.16 6.64
N ARG A 160 -13.49 -44.87 6.90
CA ARG A 160 -12.45 -45.91 7.08
C ARG A 160 -12.68 -46.77 8.31
N THR A 161 -13.17 -46.17 9.38
CA THR A 161 -13.50 -46.87 10.62
C THR A 161 -14.66 -47.83 10.42
N LYS A 162 -15.69 -47.45 9.66
CA LYS A 162 -16.84 -48.31 9.34
C LYS A 162 -16.43 -49.57 8.57
N GLU A 163 -15.40 -49.48 7.73
CA GLU A 163 -14.78 -50.66 7.10
C GLU A 163 -13.96 -51.51 8.08
N ASN A 164 -13.19 -50.87 8.97
CA ASN A 164 -12.30 -51.56 9.93
C ASN A 164 -13.00 -52.15 11.16
N ILE A 165 -14.17 -51.63 11.58
CA ILE A 165 -14.96 -52.12 12.74
C ILE A 165 -15.44 -53.57 12.55
N LYS A 166 -15.40 -54.12 11.33
CA LYS A 166 -15.59 -55.56 11.12
C LYS A 166 -14.43 -56.43 11.66
N GLY A 167 -13.35 -55.83 12.19
CA GLY A 167 -12.14 -56.51 12.67
C GLY A 167 -11.87 -56.49 14.19
N ASP A 168 -11.93 -55.34 14.88
CA ASP A 168 -11.68 -55.22 16.35
C ASP A 168 -12.05 -53.81 16.92
N PRO A 169 -12.92 -53.68 17.95
CA PRO A 169 -13.34 -52.39 18.53
C PRO A 169 -12.35 -51.74 19.52
N THR A 170 -11.30 -52.43 19.98
CA THR A 170 -10.40 -51.91 21.04
C THR A 170 -9.32 -50.95 20.51
N LEU A 171 -8.91 -51.08 19.25
CA LEU A 171 -7.97 -50.17 18.59
C LEU A 171 -8.52 -48.74 18.44
N LEU A 172 -9.85 -48.63 18.31
CA LEU A 172 -10.59 -47.38 18.10
C LEU A 172 -10.43 -46.41 19.28
N TRP A 173 -10.62 -46.92 20.50
CA TRP A 173 -10.57 -46.11 21.73
C TRP A 173 -9.17 -45.58 22.04
N ARG A 174 -8.12 -46.31 21.62
CA ARG A 174 -6.72 -45.90 21.81
C ARG A 174 -6.32 -44.75 20.90
N GLU A 175 -6.77 -44.75 19.65
CA GLU A 175 -6.49 -43.65 18.72
C GLU A 175 -7.30 -42.40 19.07
N ILE A 176 -8.59 -42.53 19.38
CA ILE A 176 -9.43 -41.39 19.81
C ILE A 176 -8.92 -40.75 21.11
N GLY A 177 -8.47 -41.57 22.08
CA GLY A 177 -7.92 -41.08 23.34
C GLY A 177 -6.64 -40.24 23.17
N LEU A 178 -5.74 -40.64 22.27
CA LEU A 178 -4.50 -39.90 21.99
C LEU A 178 -4.79 -38.53 21.38
N TYR A 179 -5.74 -38.43 20.44
CA TYR A 179 -6.09 -37.17 19.80
C TYR A 179 -6.80 -36.20 20.75
N ASN A 180 -7.70 -36.70 21.60
CA ASN A 180 -8.34 -35.88 22.63
C ASN A 180 -7.33 -35.36 23.66
N MET A 181 -6.33 -36.16 24.02
CA MET A 181 -5.25 -35.75 24.93
C MET A 181 -4.37 -34.65 24.30
N ILE A 182 -4.00 -34.77 23.03
CA ILE A 182 -3.22 -33.74 22.31
C ILE A 182 -4.03 -32.44 22.18
N ALA A 183 -5.31 -32.53 21.80
CA ALA A 183 -6.20 -31.38 21.72
C ALA A 183 -6.36 -30.66 23.08
N PHE A 184 -6.47 -31.43 24.17
CA PHE A 184 -6.54 -30.90 25.53
C PHE A 184 -5.24 -30.20 25.96
N LEU A 185 -4.08 -30.83 25.72
CA LEU A 185 -2.76 -30.26 26.08
C LEU A 185 -2.48 -28.97 25.30
N VAL A 186 -2.83 -28.93 24.02
CA VAL A 186 -2.70 -27.73 23.19
C VAL A 186 -3.67 -26.65 23.65
N GLY A 187 -4.94 -26.99 23.92
CA GLY A 187 -5.91 -26.05 24.49
C GLY A 187 -5.48 -25.47 25.84
N ALA A 188 -4.85 -26.28 26.70
CA ALA A 188 -4.32 -25.84 28.00
C ALA A 188 -3.12 -24.90 27.86
N LEU A 189 -2.21 -25.14 26.91
CA LEU A 189 -1.11 -24.23 26.58
C LEU A 189 -1.62 -22.87 26.10
N PHE A 190 -2.65 -22.87 25.26
CA PHE A 190 -3.27 -21.63 24.77
C PHE A 190 -4.02 -20.86 25.87
N LEU A 191 -4.70 -21.55 26.80
CA LEU A 191 -5.31 -20.93 27.98
C LEU A 191 -4.26 -20.35 28.93
N ALA A 192 -3.10 -21.00 29.06
CA ALA A 192 -1.98 -20.48 29.84
C ALA A 192 -1.39 -19.20 29.22
N ASP A 193 -1.26 -19.12 27.89
CA ASP A 193 -0.83 -17.89 27.19
C ASP A 193 -1.82 -16.73 27.39
N ILE A 194 -3.13 -17.00 27.38
CA ILE A 194 -4.18 -16.00 27.68
C ILE A 194 -4.03 -15.46 29.12
N PHE A 195 -3.73 -16.34 30.07
CA PHE A 195 -3.53 -15.97 31.47
C PHE A 195 -2.23 -15.17 31.65
N PHE A 196 -1.14 -15.59 31.00
CA PHE A 196 0.15 -14.90 31.04
C PHE A 196 0.12 -13.50 30.39
N ILE A 197 -0.58 -13.33 29.27
CA ILE A 197 -0.71 -12.03 28.58
C ILE A 197 -1.61 -11.06 29.37
N ASN A 198 -2.67 -11.55 30.04
CA ASN A 198 -3.52 -10.70 30.88
C ASN A 198 -2.84 -10.32 32.22
N GLN A 199 -1.91 -11.13 32.72
CA GLN A 199 -1.23 -10.88 33.99
C GLN A 199 0.06 -10.03 33.82
N ILE A 200 0.70 -10.09 32.65
CA ILE A 200 1.80 -9.19 32.26
C ILE A 200 1.21 -8.08 31.39
N GLY A 201 0.39 -7.22 31.99
CA GLY A 201 -0.01 -5.96 31.38
C GLY A 201 1.25 -5.15 31.01
N THR A 202 1.41 -4.90 29.71
CA THR A 202 1.81 -3.66 29.00
C THR A 202 2.77 -2.61 29.62
N GLU A 203 3.33 -2.76 30.82
CA GLU A 203 4.20 -1.76 31.46
C GLU A 203 5.68 -2.17 31.57
N SER A 204 6.06 -3.45 31.44
CA SER A 204 7.44 -3.88 31.72
C SER A 204 8.42 -3.85 30.53
N ILE A 205 7.94 -3.80 29.28
CA ILE A 205 8.80 -3.92 28.09
C ILE A 205 9.42 -2.57 27.64
N THR A 206 8.95 -1.44 28.18
CA THR A 206 9.44 -0.11 27.77
C THR A 206 10.70 0.39 28.51
N ARG A 207 11.23 -0.34 29.50
CA ARG A 207 12.52 0.03 30.15
C ARG A 207 13.50 -1.13 30.26
N GLY A 208 14.46 -1.15 29.33
CA GLY A 208 15.73 -1.84 29.53
C GLY A 208 16.78 -1.25 28.61
N LYS A 209 17.97 -0.90 29.15
CA LYS A 209 19.14 -0.37 28.41
C LYS A 209 19.43 -1.12 27.10
N ARG A 210 19.12 -2.41 27.06
CA ARG A 210 19.26 -3.30 25.89
C ARG A 210 18.36 -2.92 24.70
N ALA A 211 17.16 -2.36 24.93
CA ALA A 211 16.26 -1.92 23.87
C ALA A 211 16.78 -0.64 23.17
N GLN A 212 17.51 0.22 23.88
CA GLN A 212 18.19 1.37 23.28
C GLN A 212 19.43 0.93 22.49
N GLU A 213 20.21 -0.03 22.97
CA GLU A 213 21.36 -0.59 22.25
C GLU A 213 20.94 -1.37 21.01
N ILE A 214 19.87 -2.17 21.09
CA ILE A 214 19.31 -2.89 19.94
C ILE A 214 18.64 -1.93 18.95
N LYS A 215 17.99 -0.84 19.41
CA LYS A 215 17.51 0.22 18.50
C LYS A 215 18.66 0.95 17.82
N ALA A 216 19.75 1.23 18.53
CA ALA A 216 20.94 1.88 17.95
C ALA A 216 21.64 0.98 16.94
N LEU A 217 21.79 -0.31 17.26
CA LEU A 217 22.38 -1.32 16.38
C LEU A 217 21.47 -1.64 15.18
N ALA A 218 20.15 -1.77 15.38
CA ALA A 218 19.18 -1.94 14.31
C ALA A 218 19.11 -0.71 13.41
N ALA A 219 19.23 0.51 13.96
CA ALA A 219 19.31 1.75 13.17
C ALA A 219 20.62 1.82 12.36
N GLN A 220 21.73 1.34 12.92
CA GLN A 220 23.03 1.25 12.23
C GLN A 220 23.01 0.20 11.11
N VAL A 221 22.38 -0.96 11.34
CA VAL A 221 22.22 -2.04 10.35
C VAL A 221 21.17 -1.68 9.28
N LEU A 222 20.05 -1.02 9.64
CA LEU A 222 19.06 -0.54 8.67
C LEU A 222 19.66 0.49 7.70
N ARG A 223 20.50 1.40 8.19
CA ARG A 223 21.23 2.38 7.36
C ARG A 223 22.20 1.73 6.36
N SER A 224 22.63 0.48 6.61
CA SER A 224 23.58 -0.23 5.76
C SER A 224 22.95 -1.10 4.67
N ARG A 225 21.65 -1.43 4.76
CA ARG A 225 20.99 -2.39 3.84
C ARG A 225 19.71 -1.91 3.16
N ILE A 226 19.15 -0.77 3.55
CA ILE A 226 17.96 -0.20 2.88
C ILE A 226 18.38 1.08 2.19
N ASP A 227 18.33 1.07 0.86
CA ASP A 227 18.50 2.25 0.01
C ASP A 227 17.52 3.32 0.50
N GLU A 228 18.01 4.53 0.83
CA GLU A 228 17.17 5.64 1.31
C GLU A 228 15.94 5.85 0.40
N THR A 229 16.10 5.56 -0.89
CA THR A 229 15.06 5.64 -1.92
C THR A 229 13.81 4.81 -1.58
N PHE A 230 13.96 3.63 -0.96
CA PHE A 230 12.85 2.73 -0.62
C PHE A 230 12.00 3.26 0.54
N LEU A 231 12.62 3.87 1.56
CA LEU A 231 11.91 4.44 2.71
C LEU A 231 11.14 5.74 2.35
N ARG A 232 11.60 6.48 1.34
CA ARG A 232 10.89 7.68 0.83
C ARG A 232 9.57 7.36 0.16
N MET A 233 9.40 6.14 -0.34
CA MET A 233 8.18 5.69 -1.03
C MET A 233 7.01 5.40 -0.08
N PHE A 234 7.29 5.05 1.18
CA PHE A 234 6.28 4.66 2.18
C PHE A 234 6.07 5.68 3.31
N THR A 235 6.69 6.86 3.21
CA THR A 235 6.42 7.95 4.15
C THR A 235 5.05 8.56 3.81
N PRO A 236 4.09 8.64 4.75
CA PRO A 236 2.78 9.24 4.48
C PRO A 236 2.97 10.66 3.93
N CYS A 237 2.30 10.96 2.83
CA CYS A 237 2.33 12.30 2.25
C CYS A 237 1.68 13.27 3.22
N THR A 238 2.48 14.18 3.74
CA THR A 238 2.05 15.15 4.74
C THR A 238 2.49 16.53 4.30
N TYR A 239 1.78 17.54 4.80
CA TYR A 239 2.25 18.90 4.75
C TYR A 239 3.52 19.03 5.59
N ASP A 240 4.40 19.94 5.19
CA ASP A 240 5.54 20.34 6.02
C ASP A 240 5.01 20.87 7.36
N SER A 241 5.38 20.20 8.45
CA SER A 241 5.00 20.59 9.81
C SER A 241 5.96 21.62 10.42
N VAL A 242 7.13 21.82 9.82
CA VAL A 242 8.17 22.74 10.29
C VAL A 242 7.97 24.12 9.69
N THR A 243 7.66 24.19 8.39
CA THR A 243 7.47 25.47 7.71
C THR A 243 6.03 25.95 7.84
N PRO A 244 5.77 27.12 8.44
CA PRO A 244 4.42 27.63 8.60
C PRO A 244 3.74 27.88 7.25
N PRO A 245 2.42 27.68 7.13
CA PRO A 245 1.68 28.01 5.92
C PRO A 245 1.79 29.49 5.55
N ILE A 246 1.80 29.79 4.25
CA ILE A 246 1.71 31.15 3.75
C ILE A 246 0.24 31.56 3.80
N LYS A 247 -0.11 32.40 4.79
CA LYS A 247 -1.51 32.85 4.97
C LYS A 247 -2.06 33.57 3.74
N ASP A 248 -1.24 34.38 3.09
CA ASP A 248 -1.62 35.18 1.93
C ASP A 248 -0.93 34.65 0.65
N TYR A 249 -1.06 33.34 0.43
CA TYR A 249 -0.42 32.67 -0.70
C TYR A 249 -0.98 33.11 -2.06
N MET A 250 -2.20 33.67 -2.08
CA MET A 250 -2.81 34.20 -3.30
C MET A 250 -2.02 35.34 -3.91
N LYS A 251 -1.23 36.09 -3.13
CA LYS A 251 -0.27 37.08 -3.67
C LYS A 251 0.77 36.48 -4.60
N LEU A 252 1.05 35.18 -4.52
CA LEU A 252 1.97 34.50 -5.42
C LEU A 252 1.37 34.24 -6.81
N ILE A 253 0.09 34.55 -7.00
CA ILE A 253 -0.65 34.40 -8.23
C ILE A 253 -1.08 35.79 -8.71
N SER A 254 -0.99 36.01 -10.01
CA SER A 254 -1.52 37.17 -10.72
C SER A 254 -2.70 36.74 -11.61
N ASP A 255 -3.61 37.66 -11.90
CA ASP A 255 -4.81 37.38 -12.72
C ASP A 255 -4.46 36.94 -14.15
N ASP A 256 -3.31 37.34 -14.67
CA ASP A 256 -2.80 36.99 -16.00
C ASP A 256 -1.95 35.71 -16.03
N ASP A 257 -1.82 35.01 -14.89
CA ASP A 257 -1.05 33.77 -14.84
C ASP A 257 -1.78 32.62 -15.56
N PRO A 258 -1.11 31.91 -16.48
CA PRO A 258 -1.62 30.66 -17.01
C PRO A 258 -1.78 29.62 -15.91
N PHE A 259 -2.94 28.95 -15.90
CA PHE A 259 -3.22 27.83 -15.00
C PHE A 259 -3.81 26.66 -15.79
N ALA A 260 -3.76 25.47 -15.18
CA ALA A 260 -4.47 24.29 -15.63
C ALA A 260 -5.54 23.88 -14.62
N GLY A 261 -6.53 23.10 -15.07
CA GLY A 261 -7.61 22.62 -14.22
C GLY A 261 -8.79 23.58 -14.08
N ASN A 262 -9.60 23.35 -13.05
CA ASN A 262 -10.92 23.96 -12.89
C ASN A 262 -10.80 25.37 -12.32
N PRO A 263 -11.14 26.45 -13.07
CA PRO A 263 -11.03 27.83 -12.61
C PRO A 263 -11.86 28.15 -11.36
N ASN A 264 -12.90 27.36 -11.09
CA ASN A 264 -13.81 27.57 -9.97
C ASN A 264 -13.46 26.74 -8.74
N SER A 265 -12.36 25.98 -8.77
CA SER A 265 -11.96 25.17 -7.61
C SER A 265 -11.37 26.02 -6.49
N ASP A 266 -11.79 25.79 -5.25
CA ASP A 266 -11.18 26.39 -4.06
C ASP A 266 -9.81 25.78 -3.71
N ILE A 267 -9.44 24.66 -4.34
CA ILE A 267 -8.13 24.03 -4.15
C ILE A 267 -7.15 24.64 -5.13
N VAL A 268 -6.18 25.38 -4.61
CA VAL A 268 -5.13 26.03 -5.38
C VAL A 268 -3.81 25.33 -5.12
N VAL A 269 -3.21 24.81 -6.19
CA VAL A 269 -1.92 24.14 -6.19
C VAL A 269 -0.91 25.02 -6.91
N ILE A 270 0.18 25.38 -6.23
CA ILE A 270 1.25 26.21 -6.80
C ILE A 270 2.55 25.43 -6.78
N GLU A 271 3.15 25.20 -7.94
CA GLU A 271 4.53 24.72 -8.07
C GLU A 271 5.44 25.88 -8.45
N LEU A 272 6.41 26.20 -7.58
CA LEU A 272 7.51 27.12 -7.90
C LEU A 272 8.69 26.30 -8.43
N PHE A 273 9.14 26.60 -9.65
CA PHE A 273 10.20 25.85 -10.33
C PHE A 273 11.24 26.77 -10.99
N ASP A 274 12.45 26.26 -11.21
CA ASP A 274 13.44 26.91 -12.09
C ASP A 274 13.70 25.98 -13.29
N PRO A 275 13.68 26.49 -14.55
CA PRO A 275 13.85 25.65 -15.75
C PRO A 275 15.22 24.96 -15.84
N ASN A 276 16.22 25.43 -15.10
CA ASN A 276 17.55 24.84 -15.02
C ASN A 276 17.76 23.99 -13.75
N CYS A 277 16.75 23.83 -12.89
CA CYS A 277 16.84 23.00 -11.69
C CYS A 277 16.63 21.50 -12.02
N PRO A 278 17.60 20.61 -11.69
CA PRO A 278 17.45 19.17 -11.93
C PRO A 278 16.30 18.53 -11.14
N HIS A 279 16.05 19.00 -9.92
CA HIS A 279 14.95 18.48 -9.10
C HIS A 279 13.59 18.89 -9.65
N CYS A 280 13.46 20.10 -10.22
CA CYS A 280 12.27 20.52 -10.95
C CYS A 280 12.04 19.65 -12.19
N LYS A 281 13.09 19.34 -12.96
CA LYS A 281 12.98 18.42 -14.10
C LYS A 281 12.44 17.05 -13.70
N ASN A 282 12.85 16.53 -12.54
CA ASN A 282 12.36 15.25 -12.02
C ASN A 282 10.91 15.32 -11.53
N LEU A 283 10.48 16.46 -10.98
CA LEU A 283 9.10 16.67 -10.49
C LEU A 283 8.12 16.95 -11.64
N HIS A 284 8.56 17.61 -12.71
CA HIS A 284 7.73 17.98 -13.86
C HIS A 284 6.84 16.85 -14.41
N PRO A 285 7.34 15.64 -14.74
CA PRO A 285 6.48 14.56 -15.21
C PRO A 285 5.47 14.06 -14.17
N VAL A 286 5.77 14.20 -12.88
CA VAL A 286 4.82 13.87 -11.80
C VAL A 286 3.70 14.90 -11.77
N MET A 287 4.05 16.19 -11.83
CA MET A 287 3.06 17.27 -11.82
C MET A 287 2.15 17.23 -13.05
N LYS A 288 2.66 16.86 -14.23
CA LYS A 288 1.81 16.60 -15.40
C LYS A 288 0.72 15.57 -15.12
N LYS A 289 1.07 14.40 -14.56
CA LYS A 289 0.11 13.36 -14.20
C LYS A 289 -0.89 13.82 -13.14
N VAL A 290 -0.42 14.60 -12.17
CA VAL A 290 -1.30 15.18 -11.14
C VAL A 290 -2.30 16.14 -11.78
N MET A 291 -1.84 17.07 -12.63
CA MET A 291 -2.73 18.00 -13.34
C MET A 291 -3.75 17.24 -14.19
N GLU A 292 -3.33 16.26 -14.99
CA GLU A 292 -4.22 15.45 -15.83
C GLU A 292 -5.31 14.73 -15.02
N LYS A 293 -4.95 14.19 -13.85
CA LYS A 293 -5.86 13.38 -13.02
C LYS A 293 -6.75 14.20 -12.09
N TYR A 294 -6.29 15.37 -11.66
CA TYR A 294 -6.96 16.18 -10.64
C TYR A 294 -7.43 17.54 -11.16
N GLN A 295 -7.38 17.78 -12.48
CA GLN A 295 -7.83 19.01 -13.14
C GLN A 295 -9.25 19.44 -12.77
N GLU A 296 -10.19 18.52 -12.55
CA GLU A 296 -11.57 18.88 -12.17
C GLU A 296 -11.67 19.44 -10.75
N PHE A 297 -10.72 19.09 -9.89
CA PHE A 297 -10.77 19.35 -8.45
C PHE A 297 -9.88 20.49 -8.01
N ALA A 298 -8.95 20.97 -8.84
CA ALA A 298 -7.95 21.96 -8.42
C ALA A 298 -7.53 22.89 -9.56
N ARG A 299 -7.09 24.10 -9.19
CA ARG A 299 -6.35 25.04 -10.04
C ARG A 299 -4.87 24.86 -9.86
N PHE A 300 -4.14 24.64 -10.96
CA PHE A 300 -2.70 24.40 -10.94
C PHE A 300 -1.94 25.57 -11.57
N TYR A 301 -1.12 26.23 -10.76
CA TYR A 301 -0.20 27.28 -11.18
C TYR A 301 1.23 26.76 -11.17
N ILE A 302 1.80 26.56 -12.36
CA ILE A 302 3.19 26.12 -12.53
C ILE A 302 4.03 27.37 -12.78
N LYS A 303 4.63 27.92 -11.72
CA LYS A 303 5.17 29.28 -11.66
C LYS A 303 6.71 29.28 -11.73
N PRO A 304 7.30 29.79 -12.82
CA PRO A 304 8.74 29.87 -12.96
C PRO A 304 9.32 30.94 -12.02
N TYR A 305 10.40 30.58 -11.33
CA TYR A 305 11.13 31.37 -10.36
C TYR A 305 12.64 31.16 -10.59
N PRO A 306 13.40 32.22 -10.90
CA PRO A 306 14.83 32.08 -11.19
C PRO A 306 15.66 31.93 -9.90
N LEU A 307 16.23 30.75 -9.70
CA LEU A 307 17.31 30.53 -8.72
C LEU A 307 18.59 31.25 -9.16
N TRP A 308 18.90 31.18 -10.45
CA TRP A 308 20.11 31.74 -11.02
C TRP A 308 19.79 32.86 -12.01
N GLY A 309 20.70 33.83 -12.11
CA GLY A 309 20.55 34.92 -13.09
C GLY A 309 20.51 34.43 -14.54
N PHE A 310 21.21 33.33 -14.82
CA PHE A 310 21.19 32.71 -16.15
C PHE A 310 19.89 31.96 -16.48
N SER A 311 18.96 31.77 -15.52
CA SER A 311 17.63 31.21 -15.76
C SER A 311 16.62 32.23 -16.28
N VAL A 312 16.93 33.53 -16.16
CA VAL A 312 15.99 34.60 -16.51
C VAL A 312 15.56 34.52 -17.98
N PRO A 313 16.47 34.40 -18.98
CA PRO A 313 16.04 34.34 -20.39
C PRO A 313 15.13 33.16 -20.71
N GLN A 314 15.33 32.00 -20.09
CA GLN A 314 14.50 30.82 -20.29
C GLN A 314 13.10 31.02 -19.69
N ILE A 315 13.01 31.70 -18.54
CA ILE A 315 11.72 32.09 -17.96
C ILE A 315 11.03 33.16 -18.81
N GLU A 316 11.77 34.12 -19.36
CA GLU A 316 11.20 35.09 -20.31
C GLU A 316 10.62 34.39 -21.54
N ALA A 317 11.34 33.40 -22.10
CA ALA A 317 10.84 32.58 -23.20
C ALA A 317 9.51 31.86 -22.86
N ILE A 318 9.34 31.39 -21.62
CA ILE A 318 8.06 30.80 -21.15
C ILE A 318 6.94 31.84 -21.17
N TRP A 319 7.19 33.05 -20.67
CA TRP A 319 6.19 34.14 -20.66
C TRP A 319 5.85 34.65 -22.06
N ILE A 320 6.83 34.75 -22.95
CA ILE A 320 6.58 35.14 -24.35
C ILE A 320 5.70 34.08 -25.03
N ALA A 321 5.99 32.79 -24.83
CA ALA A 321 5.18 31.70 -25.36
C ALA A 321 3.74 31.70 -24.78
N ALA A 322 3.56 32.18 -23.55
CA ALA A 322 2.26 32.31 -22.90
C ALA A 322 1.30 33.22 -23.69
N GLU A 323 1.82 34.28 -24.34
CA GLU A 323 1.01 35.22 -25.12
C GLU A 323 0.27 34.57 -26.28
N GLU A 324 0.78 33.43 -26.77
CA GLU A 324 0.22 32.65 -27.87
C GLU A 324 -0.30 31.29 -27.37
N GLY A 325 -0.54 31.17 -26.06
CA GLY A 325 -1.14 29.97 -25.45
C GLY A 325 -0.21 28.77 -25.36
N LYS A 326 1.12 28.95 -25.51
CA LYS A 326 2.13 27.88 -25.49
C LYS A 326 2.99 27.84 -24.22
N TYR A 327 2.40 28.25 -23.10
CA TYR A 327 3.09 28.32 -21.80
C TYR A 327 3.62 26.95 -21.35
N PHE A 328 2.74 25.96 -21.23
CA PHE A 328 3.09 24.63 -20.72
C PHE A 328 3.98 23.86 -21.71
N GLU A 329 3.75 24.03 -23.02
CA GLU A 329 4.57 23.38 -24.04
C GLU A 329 6.00 23.93 -24.09
N MET A 330 6.19 25.23 -23.86
CA MET A 330 7.54 25.81 -23.73
C MET A 330 8.25 25.26 -22.50
N ILE A 331 7.55 25.13 -21.35
CA ILE A 331 8.11 24.50 -20.14
C ILE A 331 8.54 23.05 -20.44
N ASP A 332 7.68 22.28 -21.11
CA ASP A 332 7.95 20.91 -21.54
C ASP A 332 9.23 20.79 -22.38
N LEU A 333 9.39 21.65 -23.39
CA LEU A 333 10.57 21.64 -24.26
C LEU A 333 11.85 21.99 -23.49
N GLN A 334 11.78 23.00 -22.62
CA GLN A 334 12.93 23.41 -21.83
C GLN A 334 13.40 22.32 -20.87
N PHE A 335 12.48 21.64 -20.16
CA PHE A 335 12.87 20.55 -19.27
C PHE A 335 13.44 19.34 -20.02
N ARG A 336 12.89 19.00 -21.20
CA ARG A 336 13.45 17.92 -22.04
C ARG A 336 14.89 18.23 -22.46
N ALA A 337 15.15 19.48 -22.85
CA ALA A 337 16.48 19.94 -23.29
C ALA A 337 17.40 20.42 -22.16
N GLN A 338 16.96 20.37 -20.90
CA GLN A 338 17.70 20.92 -19.75
C GLN A 338 19.11 20.31 -19.66
N ARG A 339 20.10 21.20 -19.52
CA ARG A 339 21.53 20.89 -19.43
C ARG A 339 22.26 21.86 -18.49
N PRO A 340 23.49 21.55 -18.04
CA PRO A 340 24.27 22.47 -17.21
C PRO A 340 24.41 23.86 -17.86
N ARG A 341 24.26 24.92 -17.07
CA ARG A 341 24.27 26.35 -17.50
C ARG A 341 23.09 26.80 -18.38
N GLY A 342 22.14 25.91 -18.66
CA GLY A 342 20.89 26.23 -19.35
C GLY A 342 20.95 26.29 -20.87
N LEU A 343 19.91 26.88 -21.44
CA LEU A 343 19.69 26.94 -22.89
C LEU A 343 20.14 28.29 -23.45
N SER A 344 20.72 28.26 -24.65
CA SER A 344 21.12 29.44 -25.39
C SER A 344 19.93 30.14 -26.03
N PHE A 345 20.13 31.41 -26.40
CA PHE A 345 19.14 32.20 -27.12
C PHE A 345 18.62 31.49 -28.38
N ASN A 346 19.51 30.97 -29.22
CA ASN A 346 19.15 30.30 -30.48
C ASN A 346 18.34 29.02 -30.24
N GLU A 347 18.61 28.28 -29.16
CA GLU A 347 17.81 27.11 -28.80
C GLU A 347 16.39 27.50 -28.38
N LEU A 348 16.24 28.57 -27.59
CA LEU A 348 14.91 29.08 -27.21
C LEU A 348 14.12 29.56 -28.44
N VAL A 349 14.76 30.26 -29.37
CA VAL A 349 14.15 30.67 -30.65
C VAL A 349 13.77 29.45 -31.50
N SER A 350 14.61 28.41 -31.53
CA SER A 350 14.28 27.15 -32.22
C SER A 350 13.09 26.42 -31.58
N MET A 351 12.97 26.46 -30.24
CA MET A 351 11.79 25.92 -29.54
C MET A 351 10.53 26.70 -29.90
N ALA A 352 10.58 28.03 -29.90
CA ALA A 352 9.47 28.88 -30.33
C ALA A 352 9.02 28.54 -31.76
N LYS A 353 9.97 28.36 -32.68
CA LYS A 353 9.69 27.89 -34.06
C LYS A 353 9.00 26.53 -34.07
N SER A 354 9.46 25.57 -33.26
CA SER A 354 8.85 24.22 -33.20
C SER A 354 7.43 24.21 -32.62
N LEU A 355 7.07 25.23 -31.83
CA LEU A 355 5.74 25.42 -31.27
C LEU A 355 4.80 26.22 -32.19
N GLY A 356 5.31 26.69 -33.33
CA GLY A 356 4.54 27.49 -34.30
C GLY A 356 4.30 28.94 -33.86
N LEU A 357 5.14 29.48 -32.97
CA LEU A 357 5.06 30.87 -32.52
C LEU A 357 5.54 31.86 -33.59
N ASP A 358 5.14 33.13 -33.49
CA ASP A 358 5.77 34.22 -34.25
C ASP A 358 7.23 34.39 -33.81
N VAL A 359 8.15 33.77 -34.56
CA VAL A 359 9.58 33.74 -34.26
C VAL A 359 10.18 35.15 -34.24
N ALA A 360 9.76 36.05 -35.13
CA ALA A 360 10.31 37.41 -35.20
C ALA A 360 9.91 38.24 -33.97
N LYS A 361 8.63 38.14 -33.57
CA LYS A 361 8.13 38.75 -32.34
C LYS A 361 8.81 38.15 -31.11
N PHE A 362 8.95 36.82 -31.06
CA PHE A 362 9.58 36.10 -29.97
C PHE A 362 11.04 36.51 -29.79
N GLU A 363 11.82 36.48 -30.86
CA GLU A 363 13.24 36.82 -30.86
C GLU A 363 13.46 38.25 -30.38
N LYS A 364 12.67 39.21 -30.91
CA LYS A 364 12.73 40.62 -30.51
C LYS A 364 12.43 40.81 -29.02
N LYS A 365 11.38 40.17 -28.50
CA LYS A 365 11.00 40.27 -27.08
C LYS A 365 12.05 39.66 -26.16
N LEU A 366 12.55 38.48 -26.51
CA LEU A 366 13.57 37.80 -25.73
C LEU A 366 14.89 38.58 -25.72
N LYS A 367 15.32 39.13 -26.87
CA LYS A 367 16.54 39.94 -26.98
C LYS A 367 16.47 41.22 -26.15
N ASN A 368 15.29 41.84 -26.10
CA ASN A 368 15.08 43.09 -25.36
C ASN A 368 14.80 42.87 -23.87
N GLY A 369 14.74 41.62 -23.39
CA GLY A 369 14.42 41.34 -21.99
C GLY A 369 12.99 41.77 -21.61
N TYR A 370 12.01 41.61 -22.52
CA TYR A 370 10.67 42.15 -22.35
C TYR A 370 9.96 41.73 -21.05
N TYR A 371 10.21 40.52 -20.57
CA TYR A 371 9.62 40.01 -19.32
C TYR A 371 10.60 40.05 -18.14
N ARG A 372 11.82 40.54 -18.33
CA ARG A 372 12.88 40.54 -17.32
C ARG A 372 12.44 41.16 -16.00
N ASP A 373 11.81 42.33 -16.04
CA ASP A 373 11.37 43.02 -14.83
C ASP A 373 10.24 42.27 -14.12
N LYS A 374 9.29 41.69 -14.87
CA LYS A 374 8.24 40.80 -14.32
C LYS A 374 8.88 39.63 -13.59
N VAL A 375 9.86 38.98 -14.20
CA VAL A 375 10.58 37.82 -13.65
C VAL A 375 11.36 38.19 -12.37
N LEU A 376 12.07 39.31 -12.37
CA LEU A 376 12.84 39.76 -11.22
C LEU A 376 11.96 40.28 -10.07
N ALA A 377 10.83 40.94 -10.38
CA ALA A 377 9.84 41.34 -9.39
C ALA A 377 9.20 40.11 -8.74
N TYR A 378 8.83 39.10 -9.54
CA TYR A 378 8.28 37.85 -9.01
C TYR A 378 9.29 37.12 -8.12
N ARG A 379 10.58 37.10 -8.50
CA ARG A 379 11.65 36.58 -7.64
C ARG A 379 11.70 37.28 -6.28
N LYS A 380 11.61 38.61 -6.26
CA LYS A 380 11.61 39.38 -5.00
C LYS A 380 10.40 39.04 -4.13
N LEU A 381 9.23 38.91 -4.74
CA LEU A 381 7.99 38.53 -4.06
C LEU A 381 8.10 37.13 -3.43
N VAL A 382 8.51 36.13 -4.20
CA VAL A 382 8.71 34.74 -3.70
C VAL A 382 9.74 34.70 -2.58
N ASN A 383 10.83 35.46 -2.70
CA ASN A 383 11.82 35.59 -1.63
C ASN A 383 11.24 36.24 -0.36
N SER A 384 10.34 37.21 -0.50
CA SER A 384 9.75 37.92 0.65
C SER A 384 8.87 37.02 1.53
N VAL A 385 8.34 35.93 0.97
CA VAL A 385 7.58 34.91 1.71
C VAL A 385 8.47 33.74 2.19
N GLY A 386 9.79 33.90 2.16
CA GLY A 386 10.76 32.94 2.71
C GLY A 386 11.10 31.78 1.79
N ILE A 387 10.71 31.82 0.51
CA ILE A 387 11.02 30.77 -0.46
C ILE A 387 12.27 31.17 -1.25
N HIS A 388 13.34 30.40 -1.09
CA HIS A 388 14.63 30.65 -1.76
C HIS A 388 15.13 29.46 -2.59
N THR A 389 14.38 28.37 -2.64
CA THR A 389 14.78 27.11 -3.29
C THR A 389 13.65 26.56 -4.16
N THR A 390 13.99 25.68 -5.10
CA THR A 390 13.02 24.96 -5.95
C THR A 390 13.38 23.46 -6.05
N PRO A 391 12.41 22.57 -6.34
CA PRO A 391 10.98 22.85 -6.44
C PRO A 391 10.35 23.16 -5.07
N LYS A 392 9.29 23.97 -5.06
CA LYS A 392 8.39 24.13 -3.91
C LYS A 392 6.96 23.95 -4.36
N LEU A 393 6.25 23.05 -3.69
CA LEU A 393 4.85 22.78 -3.95
C LEU A 393 4.02 23.26 -2.77
N LEU A 394 2.99 24.03 -3.06
CA LEU A 394 2.01 24.49 -2.08
C LEU A 394 0.61 24.01 -2.48
N ILE A 395 -0.19 23.60 -1.51
CA ILE A 395 -1.64 23.39 -1.67
C ILE A 395 -2.31 24.29 -0.63
N ASN A 396 -3.15 25.23 -1.09
CA ASN A 396 -3.83 26.22 -0.23
C ASN A 396 -2.87 26.92 0.75
N GLY A 397 -1.69 27.32 0.24
CA GLY A 397 -0.65 28.01 1.02
C GLY A 397 0.18 27.12 1.96
N ARG A 398 -0.10 25.81 2.03
CA ARG A 398 0.65 24.86 2.86
C ARG A 398 1.69 24.14 2.04
N PHE A 399 2.93 24.10 2.53
CA PHE A 399 4.03 23.41 1.86
C PHE A 399 3.83 21.90 1.85
N VAL A 400 4.05 21.26 0.70
CA VAL A 400 3.92 19.82 0.51
C VAL A 400 5.27 19.12 0.63
N GLY A 401 5.31 18.05 1.43
CA GLY A 401 6.48 17.21 1.62
C GLY A 401 7.47 17.74 2.65
N ASN A 402 8.28 16.85 3.21
CA ASN A 402 9.40 17.19 4.09
C ASN A 402 10.75 17.07 3.36
N LYS A 403 11.86 17.52 3.98
CA LYS A 403 13.22 17.55 3.37
C LYS A 403 13.70 16.20 2.80
N ASN A 404 13.11 15.08 3.22
CA ASN A 404 13.52 13.74 2.81
C ASN A 404 12.44 13.01 2.01
N GLN A 405 11.33 13.65 1.61
CA GLN A 405 10.24 12.99 0.93
C GLN A 405 10.31 13.17 -0.59
N THR A 406 10.18 12.07 -1.33
CA THR A 406 9.99 12.13 -2.78
C THR A 406 8.52 12.43 -3.08
N LEU A 407 8.24 13.52 -3.78
CA LEU A 407 6.88 13.86 -4.19
C LEU A 407 6.44 12.95 -5.36
N THR A 408 5.42 12.15 -5.13
CA THR A 408 4.81 11.25 -6.13
C THR A 408 3.40 11.70 -6.49
N GLU A 409 2.86 11.20 -7.60
CA GLU A 409 1.47 11.48 -8.01
C GLU A 409 0.48 11.09 -6.91
N THR A 410 0.66 9.91 -6.31
CA THR A 410 -0.17 9.42 -5.21
C THR A 410 -0.07 10.31 -3.98
N CYS A 411 1.14 10.81 -3.65
CA CYS A 411 1.38 11.71 -2.53
C CYS A 411 0.55 12.99 -2.70
N ILE A 412 0.74 13.70 -3.81
CA ILE A 412 0.08 14.99 -4.05
C ILE A 412 -1.44 14.79 -4.18
N GLY A 413 -1.85 13.73 -4.87
CA GLY A 413 -3.26 13.37 -5.02
C GLY A 413 -3.97 13.08 -3.70
N HIS A 414 -3.29 12.45 -2.73
CA HIS A 414 -3.84 12.23 -1.39
C HIS A 414 -4.15 13.55 -0.68
N LEU A 415 -3.26 14.54 -0.77
CA LEU A 415 -3.46 15.84 -0.15
C LEU A 415 -4.60 16.63 -0.82
N ILE A 416 -4.65 16.65 -2.15
CA ILE A 416 -5.76 17.28 -2.90
C ILE A 416 -7.11 16.69 -2.48
N LYS A 417 -7.21 15.36 -2.38
CA LYS A 417 -8.43 14.69 -1.91
C LYS A 417 -8.78 14.99 -0.45
N GLY A 418 -7.77 15.23 0.39
CA GLY A 418 -7.97 15.65 1.78
C GLY A 418 -8.63 17.03 1.88
N GLU A 419 -8.20 17.96 1.03
CA GLU A 419 -8.78 19.31 0.95
C GLU A 419 -10.25 19.27 0.48
N LEU A 420 -10.60 18.41 -0.48
CA LEU A 420 -12.00 18.21 -0.92
C LEU A 420 -12.95 17.85 0.23
N LYS A 421 -12.51 16.98 1.15
CA LYS A 421 -13.32 16.56 2.30
C LYS A 421 -13.49 17.68 3.32
N THR A 422 -12.50 18.56 3.44
CA THR A 422 -12.52 19.67 4.41
C THR A 422 -13.45 20.78 3.95
N ASN A 423 -13.54 21.03 2.64
CA ASN A 423 -14.42 22.06 2.06
C ASN A 423 -15.88 21.62 1.87
N SER A 424 -16.21 20.36 2.18
CA SER A 424 -17.58 19.81 2.06
C SER A 424 -18.38 19.86 3.39
N HIS A 425 -17.79 20.46 4.42
CA HIS A 425 -18.37 20.74 5.73
C HIS A 425 -18.39 22.25 5.97
#